data_AF-A0A0D0AK11-F1
#
_entry.id   AF-A0A0D0AK11-F1
#
_cell.length_a   1.000
_cell.length_b   1.000
_cell.length_c   1.000
_cell.angle_alpha   90.00
_cell.angle_beta   90.00
_cell.angle_gamma   90.00
#
_symmetry.space_group_name_H-M   'P 1'
#
loop_
_entity.id
_entity.type
_entity.pdbx_description
1 polymer ?
#
loop_
_entity_poly.entity_id
_entity_poly.type
_entity_poly.pdbx_seq_one_letter_code
_entity_poly.pdbx_strand_id
1 'polypeptide(L)'
;MLATADIPKRSLAIAKDGLWGPLRQGFFDLLAVLTTNLPVAWDSSVFLRVDENRVDIIKALIIGPEGTSFCSFLFDIFLGPNHNQAPPSVKYMTTNGGKYRFNPNLYADCKVCLSLLGTWSRPGWVSGKSTLLQVCALLLSLILCEEPYLNGPGWANDSGTPQSRQYSSNVRRMVVKTAMLGNLKNPPEPFGDLIRTHYHLKSQATITQLDKCLILGGGKATIGDSFSTRILAAALMASRKMSRRCSSCLSS
;
A
#
# COMPACT_ATOMS: atom_id res chain seq x y z
N MET A 1 0.28 42.02 -18.71
CA MET A 1 0.85 41.11 -19.73
C MET A 1 2.04 40.40 -19.09
N LEU A 2 2.19 39.09 -19.38
CA LEU A 2 3.19 38.13 -18.85
C LEU A 2 2.86 37.65 -17.42
N ALA A 3 2.87 36.36 -17.08
CA ALA A 3 3.16 35.14 -17.83
C ALA A 3 2.30 34.00 -17.24
N THR A 4 1.56 33.30 -18.08
CA THR A 4 0.94 32.00 -17.78
C THR A 4 2.07 31.00 -17.62
N ALA A 5 2.44 30.70 -16.38
CA ALA A 5 3.38 29.62 -16.08
C ALA A 5 2.73 28.28 -16.46
N ASP A 6 3.39 27.58 -17.38
CA ASP A 6 3.06 26.24 -17.85
C ASP A 6 2.85 25.27 -16.68
N ILE A 7 1.59 24.90 -16.46
CA ILE A 7 1.22 23.70 -15.73
C ILE A 7 1.56 22.53 -16.66
N PRO A 8 2.43 21.58 -16.27
CA PRO A 8 2.71 20.43 -17.12
C PRO A 8 1.44 19.58 -17.21
N LYS A 9 0.74 19.71 -18.34
CA LYS A 9 -0.27 18.76 -18.78
C LYS A 9 0.43 17.40 -18.82
N ARG A 10 0.24 16.57 -17.79
CA ARG A 10 0.52 15.14 -17.87
C ARG A 10 -0.48 14.55 -18.85
N SER A 11 -0.09 14.64 -20.11
CA SER A 11 -0.71 14.06 -21.26
C SER A 11 -0.79 12.55 -21.09
N LEU A 12 -1.95 12.07 -20.62
CA LEU A 12 -2.54 10.92 -21.30
C LEU A 12 -2.69 11.37 -22.75
N ALA A 13 -1.78 10.92 -23.61
CA ALA A 13 -1.94 11.11 -25.03
C ALA A 13 -3.22 10.37 -25.42
N ILE A 14 -4.33 11.11 -25.46
CA ILE A 14 -5.52 10.71 -26.20
C ILE A 14 -5.10 10.80 -27.66
N ALA A 15 -4.45 9.74 -28.14
CA ALA A 15 -4.32 9.50 -29.56
C ALA A 15 -5.74 9.25 -30.08
N LYS A 16 -6.38 10.33 -30.52
CA LYS A 16 -7.38 10.27 -31.59
C LYS A 16 -6.73 9.46 -32.71
N ASP A 17 -7.29 8.28 -32.98
CA ASP A 17 -7.57 7.74 -34.32
C ASP A 17 -7.84 6.22 -34.22
N GLY A 18 -9.11 5.87 -33.97
CA GLY A 18 -9.84 4.75 -34.55
C GLY A 18 -9.31 3.30 -34.57
N LEU A 19 -8.15 2.95 -34.01
CA LEU A 19 -7.46 1.68 -34.27
C LEU A 19 -7.18 0.81 -33.03
N TRP A 20 -7.92 1.03 -31.94
CA TRP A 20 -7.82 0.19 -30.76
C TRP A 20 -8.95 -0.86 -30.76
N GLY A 21 -8.58 -2.15 -30.74
CA GLY A 21 -9.56 -3.22 -30.58
C GLY A 21 -10.34 -3.11 -29.25
N PRO A 22 -11.54 -3.71 -29.13
CA PRO A 22 -12.44 -3.54 -27.98
C PRO A 22 -11.80 -3.78 -26.61
N LEU A 23 -10.86 -4.73 -26.51
CA LEU A 23 -10.10 -5.04 -25.30
C LEU A 23 -9.26 -3.86 -24.80
N ARG A 24 -8.59 -3.15 -25.72
CA ARG A 24 -7.72 -2.03 -25.36
C ARG A 24 -8.55 -0.81 -24.96
N GLN A 25 -9.69 -0.59 -25.60
CA GLN A 25 -10.65 0.45 -25.20
C GLN A 25 -11.16 0.21 -23.77
N GLY A 26 -11.52 -1.03 -23.43
CA GLY A 26 -11.95 -1.39 -22.08
C GLY A 26 -10.91 -1.10 -20.99
N PHE A 27 -9.61 -1.25 -21.29
CA PHE A 27 -8.54 -0.85 -20.36
C PHE A 27 -8.46 0.66 -20.18
N PHE A 28 -8.62 1.46 -21.25
CA PHE A 28 -8.59 2.92 -21.11
C PHE A 28 -9.76 3.46 -20.30
N ASP A 29 -10.96 2.92 -20.51
CA ASP A 29 -12.15 3.30 -19.74
C ASP A 29 -11.94 3.00 -18.25
N LEU A 30 -11.32 1.84 -17.93
CA LEU A 30 -10.91 1.51 -16.55
C LEU A 30 -9.93 2.54 -15.98
N LEU A 31 -8.87 2.88 -16.73
CA LEU A 31 -7.86 3.83 -16.27
C LEU A 31 -8.46 5.21 -16.02
N ALA A 32 -9.39 5.66 -16.87
CA ALA A 32 -10.10 6.91 -16.69
C ALA A 32 -10.89 6.94 -15.36
N VAL A 33 -11.62 5.86 -15.04
CA VAL A 33 -12.33 5.72 -13.76
C VAL A 33 -11.36 5.76 -12.57
N LEU A 34 -10.22 5.06 -12.67
CA LEU A 34 -9.23 5.01 -11.59
C LEU A 34 -8.58 6.37 -11.35
N THR A 35 -8.29 7.15 -12.39
CA THR A 35 -7.66 8.47 -12.22
C THR A 35 -8.50 9.46 -11.41
N THR A 36 -9.82 9.29 -11.38
CA THR A 36 -10.75 10.24 -10.74
C THR A 36 -11.34 9.73 -9.43
N ASN A 37 -11.37 8.40 -9.20
CA ASN A 37 -12.10 7.81 -8.07
C ASN A 37 -11.20 7.10 -7.05
N LEU A 38 -9.89 7.04 -7.26
CA LEU A 38 -9.00 6.45 -6.27
C LEU A 38 -9.02 7.27 -4.96
N PRO A 39 -9.12 6.61 -3.80
CA PRO A 39 -9.00 7.30 -2.53
C PRO A 39 -7.63 7.99 -2.44
N VAL A 40 -7.65 9.31 -2.29
CA VAL A 40 -6.46 10.14 -2.00
C VAL A 40 -6.85 11.07 -0.87
N ALA A 41 -6.52 10.66 0.34
CA ALA A 41 -6.68 11.43 1.56
C ALA A 41 -5.36 11.49 2.31
N TRP A 42 -5.23 12.48 3.20
CA TRP A 42 -4.07 12.59 4.09
C TRP A 42 -3.84 11.27 4.83
N ASP A 43 -4.90 10.67 5.36
CA ASP A 43 -4.79 9.43 6.12
C ASP A 43 -4.52 8.24 5.20
N SER A 44 -5.31 8.04 4.15
CA SER A 44 -5.12 6.88 3.28
C SER A 44 -5.13 7.25 1.82
N SER A 45 -4.24 6.63 1.05
CA SER A 45 -4.08 6.92 -0.37
C SER A 45 -3.75 5.66 -1.16
N VAL A 46 -4.34 5.52 -2.34
CA VAL A 46 -4.03 4.46 -3.30
C VAL A 46 -3.38 5.07 -4.53
N PHE A 47 -2.19 4.58 -4.87
CA PHE A 47 -1.46 5.02 -6.05
C PHE A 47 -1.27 3.86 -7.01
N LEU A 48 -1.55 4.09 -8.28
CA LEU A 48 -1.37 3.11 -9.34
C LEU A 48 -0.29 3.57 -10.33
N ARG A 49 0.41 2.60 -10.89
CA ARG A 49 1.34 2.73 -12.00
C ARG A 49 1.06 1.60 -12.97
N VAL A 50 0.91 1.96 -14.25
CA VAL A 50 0.57 1.04 -15.33
C VAL A 50 1.81 0.89 -16.19
N ASP A 51 2.12 -0.31 -16.65
CA ASP A 51 3.22 -0.51 -17.58
C ASP A 51 2.89 0.11 -18.95
N GLU A 52 3.84 0.84 -19.53
CA GLU A 52 3.64 1.59 -20.78
C GLU A 52 3.40 0.66 -21.98
N ASN A 53 3.97 -0.54 -21.96
CA ASN A 53 3.85 -1.53 -23.02
C ASN A 53 2.71 -2.52 -22.75
N ARG A 54 2.38 -2.75 -21.47
CA ARG A 54 1.43 -3.74 -20.98
C ARG A 54 0.40 -3.12 -20.04
N VAL A 55 -0.65 -2.53 -20.63
CA VAL A 55 -1.75 -1.89 -19.90
C VAL A 55 -2.53 -2.84 -18.97
N ASP A 56 -2.38 -4.15 -19.15
CA ASP A 56 -2.92 -5.21 -18.30
C ASP A 56 -2.08 -5.51 -17.05
N ILE A 57 -0.89 -4.89 -16.92
CA ILE A 57 0.01 -4.99 -15.77
C ILE A 57 -0.01 -3.66 -15.01
N ILE A 58 -0.41 -3.74 -13.74
CA ILE A 58 -0.55 -2.59 -12.86
C ILE A 58 0.20 -2.88 -11.56
N LYS A 59 0.99 -1.91 -11.10
CA LYS A 59 1.52 -1.90 -9.74
C LYS A 59 0.72 -0.92 -8.90
N ALA A 60 0.29 -1.36 -7.72
CA ALA A 60 -0.41 -0.52 -6.75
C ALA A 60 0.43 -0.33 -5.49
N LEU A 61 0.43 0.89 -4.97
CA LEU A 61 0.95 1.25 -3.66
C LEU A 61 -0.23 1.77 -2.83
N ILE A 62 -0.50 1.11 -1.71
CA ILE A 62 -1.55 1.52 -0.78
C ILE A 62 -0.89 2.02 0.49
N ILE A 63 -1.20 3.26 0.85
CA ILE A 63 -0.75 3.92 2.07
C ILE A 63 -1.88 3.91 3.10
N GLY A 64 -1.57 3.39 4.30
CA GLY A 64 -2.51 3.35 5.43
C GLY A 64 -2.53 4.65 6.26
N PRO A 65 -3.54 4.78 7.15
CA PRO A 65 -3.83 5.94 7.98
C PRO A 65 -2.83 6.09 9.12
N GLU A 66 -2.84 7.29 9.70
CA GLU A 66 -2.06 7.56 10.90
C GLU A 66 -2.58 6.69 12.05
N GLY A 67 -1.69 6.19 12.91
CA GLY A 67 -2.07 5.33 14.03
C GLY A 67 -2.10 3.83 13.69
N THR A 68 -2.61 3.42 12.52
CA THR A 68 -2.47 2.04 12.06
C THR A 68 -1.26 1.91 11.13
N SER A 69 -0.06 2.12 11.70
CA SER A 69 1.21 1.77 11.05
C SER A 69 1.41 2.53 9.71
N PHE A 70 2.21 3.63 9.66
CA PHE A 70 2.47 4.46 8.45
C PHE A 70 3.15 3.64 7.33
N CYS A 71 2.39 2.73 6.76
CA CYS A 71 2.84 1.67 5.89
C CYS A 71 2.47 2.04 4.48
N SER A 72 3.38 1.70 3.58
CA SER A 72 3.04 1.58 2.18
C SER A 72 3.17 0.11 1.77
N PHE A 73 2.05 -0.49 1.36
CA PHE A 73 1.96 -1.87 0.91
C PHE A 73 1.88 -1.93 -0.62
N LEU A 74 2.67 -2.82 -1.20
CA LEU A 74 2.76 -3.01 -2.65
C LEU A 74 1.94 -4.20 -3.10
N PHE A 75 1.28 -4.03 -4.24
CA PHE A 75 0.54 -5.08 -4.91
C PHE A 75 0.87 -5.08 -6.40
N ASP A 76 1.09 -6.26 -6.95
CA ASP A 76 1.13 -6.47 -8.39
C ASP A 76 -0.24 -6.97 -8.83
N ILE A 77 -0.80 -6.33 -9.85
CA ILE A 77 -2.14 -6.59 -10.35
C ILE A 77 -2.03 -6.91 -11.84
N PHE A 78 -2.57 -8.06 -12.23
CA PHE A 78 -2.66 -8.51 -13.59
C PHE A 78 -4.13 -8.67 -13.97
N LEU A 79 -4.59 -7.88 -14.94
CA LEU A 79 -6.00 -7.83 -15.34
C LEU A 79 -6.42 -9.04 -16.18
N GLY A 80 -5.47 -9.65 -16.90
CA GLY A 80 -5.71 -10.79 -17.78
C GLY A 80 -6.45 -10.44 -19.09
N PRO A 81 -6.58 -11.43 -20.00
CA PRO A 81 -7.21 -11.22 -21.31
C PRO A 81 -8.73 -11.04 -21.23
N ASN A 82 -9.37 -11.51 -20.16
CA ASN A 82 -10.82 -11.46 -19.96
C ASN A 82 -11.20 -10.34 -18.97
N HIS A 83 -10.54 -9.18 -19.08
CA HIS A 83 -10.80 -8.05 -18.21
C HIS A 83 -12.30 -7.69 -18.16
N ASN A 84 -12.80 -7.28 -16.99
CA ASN A 84 -14.22 -7.07 -16.65
C ASN A 84 -15.12 -8.32 -16.69
N GLN A 85 -14.70 -9.40 -17.35
CA GLN A 85 -15.44 -10.68 -17.37
C GLN A 85 -14.95 -11.64 -16.28
N ALA A 86 -13.68 -11.54 -15.90
CA ALA A 86 -13.04 -12.35 -14.86
C ALA A 86 -12.30 -11.44 -13.85
N PRO A 87 -12.09 -11.92 -12.61
CA PRO A 87 -11.34 -11.16 -11.62
C PRO A 87 -9.87 -11.00 -12.02
N PRO A 88 -9.22 -9.89 -11.63
CA PRO A 88 -7.79 -9.73 -11.81
C PRO A 88 -7.02 -10.70 -10.89
N SER A 89 -5.80 -11.05 -11.29
CA SER A 89 -4.84 -11.70 -10.39
C SER A 89 -4.09 -10.64 -9.58
N VAL A 90 -4.07 -10.77 -8.26
CA VAL A 90 -3.39 -9.82 -7.36
C VAL A 90 -2.38 -10.57 -6.50
N LYS A 91 -1.15 -10.05 -6.46
CA LYS A 91 -0.08 -10.53 -5.58
C LYS A 91 0.33 -9.43 -4.60
N TYR A 92 0.44 -9.80 -3.33
CA TYR A 92 0.94 -8.96 -2.27
C TYR A 92 2.47 -9.02 -2.19
N MET A 93 3.15 -7.89 -2.35
CA MET A 93 4.61 -7.87 -2.56
C MET A 93 5.42 -7.46 -1.32
N THR A 94 4.78 -6.85 -0.30
CA THR A 94 5.48 -6.36 0.91
C THR A 94 5.69 -7.49 1.93
N THR A 95 6.28 -8.62 1.53
CA THR A 95 6.37 -9.85 2.36
C THR A 95 7.71 -10.02 3.08
N ASN A 96 8.67 -9.10 2.89
CA ASN A 96 10.06 -9.24 3.36
C ASN A 96 10.72 -10.56 2.90
N GLY A 97 10.61 -10.87 1.61
CA GLY A 97 11.14 -12.10 1.03
C GLY A 97 10.39 -13.35 1.53
N GLY A 98 9.07 -13.24 1.67
CA GLY A 98 8.21 -14.35 2.08
C GLY A 98 8.21 -14.69 3.56
N LYS A 99 8.71 -13.80 4.42
CA LYS A 99 8.82 -14.03 5.87
C LYS A 99 7.63 -13.49 6.66
N TYR A 100 7.02 -12.40 6.18
CA TYR A 100 6.06 -11.63 6.96
C TYR A 100 4.64 -11.75 6.41
N ARG A 101 3.73 -11.98 7.35
CA ARG A 101 2.29 -12.07 7.13
C ARG A 101 1.61 -10.98 7.96
N PHE A 102 1.23 -9.89 7.32
CA PHE A 102 0.72 -8.69 8.00
C PHE A 102 -0.77 -8.76 8.32
N ASN A 103 -1.50 -9.62 7.61
CA ASN A 103 -2.93 -9.80 7.79
C ASN A 103 -3.28 -11.28 7.53
N PRO A 104 -4.29 -11.87 8.20
CA PRO A 104 -4.77 -13.21 7.87
C PRO A 104 -5.11 -13.39 6.38
N ASN A 105 -5.50 -12.33 5.68
CA ASN A 105 -5.80 -12.36 4.24
C ASN A 105 -4.61 -12.01 3.33
N LEU A 106 -3.45 -11.62 3.87
CA LEU A 106 -2.24 -11.27 3.11
C LEU A 106 -1.10 -12.23 3.46
N TYR A 107 -0.95 -13.27 2.65
CA TYR A 107 -0.06 -14.39 2.92
C TYR A 107 1.39 -14.04 2.59
N ALA A 108 2.31 -14.72 3.26
CA ALA A 108 3.75 -14.51 3.07
C ALA A 108 4.21 -14.98 1.67
N ASP A 109 3.54 -15.95 1.07
CA ASP A 109 3.75 -16.41 -0.32
C ASP A 109 3.17 -15.49 -1.39
N CYS A 110 2.79 -14.26 -1.01
CA CYS A 110 2.18 -13.23 -1.84
C CYS A 110 0.69 -13.45 -2.18
N LYS A 111 0.03 -14.50 -1.66
CA LYS A 111 -1.40 -14.71 -1.91
C LYS A 111 -2.27 -13.68 -1.20
N VAL A 112 -3.28 -13.17 -1.90
CA VAL A 112 -4.31 -12.28 -1.37
C VAL A 112 -5.65 -13.01 -1.30
N CYS A 113 -6.30 -12.96 -0.15
CA CYS A 113 -7.63 -13.52 0.08
C CYS A 113 -8.70 -12.43 0.07
N LEU A 114 -9.46 -12.34 -1.02
CA LEU A 114 -10.60 -11.44 -1.20
C LEU A 114 -11.69 -12.16 -1.97
N SER A 115 -12.96 -11.89 -1.63
CA SER A 115 -14.07 -12.56 -2.30
C SER A 115 -14.17 -12.18 -3.78
N LEU A 116 -13.96 -10.89 -4.10
CA LEU A 116 -13.90 -10.42 -5.48
C LEU A 116 -12.76 -11.04 -6.30
N LEU A 117 -11.75 -11.62 -5.66
CA LEU A 117 -10.67 -12.36 -6.33
C LEU A 117 -10.94 -13.87 -6.41
N GLY A 118 -12.08 -14.33 -5.89
CA GLY A 118 -12.41 -15.76 -5.80
C GLY A 118 -11.58 -16.52 -4.76
N THR A 119 -10.85 -15.83 -3.89
CA THR A 119 -9.91 -16.44 -2.93
C THR A 119 -10.41 -16.42 -1.49
N TRP A 120 -11.66 -15.97 -1.27
CA TRP A 120 -12.31 -15.94 0.05
C TRP A 120 -13.80 -16.25 -0.04
N SER A 121 -14.36 -16.83 1.02
CA SER A 121 -15.79 -17.18 1.09
C SER A 121 -16.64 -15.92 1.27
N ARG A 122 -17.35 -15.53 0.19
CA ARG A 122 -18.38 -14.47 0.08
C ARG A 122 -18.78 -14.36 -1.41
N PRO A 123 -19.80 -13.55 -1.78
CA PRO A 123 -20.10 -13.27 -3.18
C PRO A 123 -18.83 -12.83 -3.93
N GLY A 124 -18.58 -13.52 -5.04
CA GLY A 124 -17.37 -13.34 -5.84
C GLY A 124 -17.49 -12.25 -6.90
N TRP A 125 -16.55 -12.27 -7.84
CA TRP A 125 -16.58 -11.41 -9.02
C TRP A 125 -17.87 -11.59 -9.82
N VAL A 126 -18.52 -10.48 -10.17
CA VAL A 126 -19.68 -10.47 -11.06
C VAL A 126 -19.28 -9.87 -12.39
N SER A 127 -19.33 -10.69 -13.44
CA SER A 127 -18.97 -10.27 -14.80
C SER A 127 -19.73 -9.01 -15.23
N GLY A 128 -19.00 -8.04 -15.79
CA GLY A 128 -19.53 -6.77 -16.28
C GLY A 128 -20.01 -5.79 -15.20
N LYS A 129 -19.96 -6.15 -13.91
CA LYS A 129 -20.39 -5.28 -12.80
C LYS A 129 -19.29 -4.98 -11.79
N SER A 130 -18.44 -5.97 -11.49
CA SER A 130 -17.32 -5.79 -10.57
C SER A 130 -16.21 -4.96 -11.21
N THR A 131 -15.52 -4.14 -10.42
CA THR A 131 -14.49 -3.21 -10.93
C THR A 131 -13.17 -3.33 -10.19
N LEU A 132 -12.06 -2.93 -10.84
CA LEU A 132 -10.76 -2.86 -10.17
C LEU A 132 -10.78 -1.86 -9.01
N LEU A 133 -11.58 -0.78 -9.11
CA LEU A 133 -11.74 0.17 -8.02
C LEU A 133 -12.28 -0.49 -6.75
N GLN A 134 -13.28 -1.39 -6.87
CA GLN A 134 -13.78 -2.17 -5.74
C GLN A 134 -12.70 -3.07 -5.15
N VAL A 135 -11.87 -3.70 -5.99
CA VAL A 135 -10.72 -4.50 -5.52
C VAL A 135 -9.74 -3.61 -4.74
N CYS A 136 -9.39 -2.43 -5.25
CA CYS A 136 -8.53 -1.47 -4.54
C CYS A 136 -9.14 -1.03 -3.20
N ALA A 137 -10.44 -0.77 -3.15
CA ALA A 137 -11.14 -0.42 -1.92
C ALA A 137 -11.12 -1.56 -0.88
N LEU A 138 -11.29 -2.81 -1.32
CA LEU A 138 -11.19 -3.98 -0.44
C LEU A 138 -9.76 -4.20 0.05
N LEU A 139 -8.75 -4.07 -0.81
CA LEU A 139 -7.34 -4.13 -0.40
C LEU A 139 -7.02 -3.07 0.64
N LEU A 140 -7.53 -1.85 0.43
CA LEU A 140 -7.42 -0.76 1.39
C LEU A 140 -8.05 -1.16 2.73
N SER A 141 -9.27 -1.70 2.76
CA SER A 141 -9.91 -2.14 4.01
C SER A 141 -9.14 -3.22 4.79
N LEU A 142 -8.39 -4.10 4.11
CA LEU A 142 -7.52 -5.09 4.78
C LEU A 142 -6.32 -4.43 5.48
N ILE A 143 -5.91 -3.26 4.99
CA ILE A 143 -4.79 -2.47 5.51
C ILE A 143 -5.26 -1.48 6.59
N LEU A 144 -6.46 -0.90 6.43
CA LEU A 144 -7.07 0.07 7.36
C LEU A 144 -7.65 -0.62 8.60
N CYS A 145 -6.87 -1.46 9.28
CA CYS A 145 -7.33 -2.20 10.45
C CYS A 145 -6.37 -2.04 11.63
N GLU A 146 -6.89 -1.58 12.77
CA GLU A 146 -6.12 -1.48 14.03
C GLU A 146 -5.82 -2.87 14.63
N GLU A 147 -6.77 -3.79 14.49
CA GLU A 147 -6.66 -5.18 14.95
C GLU A 147 -6.77 -6.15 13.76
N PRO A 148 -5.71 -6.30 12.93
CA PRO A 148 -5.76 -7.13 11.72
C PRO A 148 -6.04 -8.61 12.00
N TYR A 149 -5.90 -9.04 13.25
CA TYR A 149 -6.32 -10.37 13.71
C TYR A 149 -7.81 -10.63 13.42
N LEU A 150 -8.68 -9.64 13.57
CA LEU A 150 -10.13 -9.80 13.43
C LEU A 150 -10.57 -10.14 11.99
N ASN A 151 -9.70 -9.94 11.00
CA ASN A 151 -9.96 -10.31 9.61
C ASN A 151 -9.85 -11.83 9.37
N GLY A 152 -9.40 -12.59 10.36
CA GLY A 152 -9.35 -14.05 10.28
C GLY A 152 -10.73 -14.71 10.35
N PRO A 153 -10.84 -15.93 9.82
CA PRO A 153 -12.10 -16.65 9.77
C PRO A 153 -12.54 -17.02 11.19
N GLY A 154 -13.68 -16.49 11.63
CA GLY A 154 -14.24 -16.76 12.96
C GLY A 154 -13.64 -15.93 14.10
N TRP A 155 -12.76 -14.96 13.82
CA TRP A 155 -12.08 -14.16 14.86
C TRP A 155 -12.65 -12.74 15.02
N ALA A 156 -13.76 -12.43 14.33
CA ALA A 156 -14.32 -11.08 14.32
C ALA A 156 -14.72 -10.55 15.72
N ASN A 157 -15.03 -11.45 16.66
CA ASN A 157 -15.45 -11.10 18.02
C ASN A 157 -14.29 -11.14 19.03
N ASP A 158 -13.06 -11.43 18.60
CA ASP A 158 -11.89 -11.58 19.48
C ASP A 158 -11.17 -10.25 19.76
N SER A 159 -11.88 -9.14 19.61
CA SER A 159 -11.33 -7.80 19.82
C SER A 159 -10.80 -7.66 21.24
N GLY A 160 -9.60 -7.09 21.38
CA GLY A 160 -8.95 -6.92 22.67
C GLY A 160 -8.57 -8.22 23.39
N THR A 161 -8.62 -9.39 22.74
CA THR A 161 -8.05 -10.61 23.31
C THR A 161 -6.51 -10.53 23.40
N PRO A 162 -5.85 -11.29 24.29
CA PRO A 162 -4.39 -11.40 24.30
C PRO A 162 -3.79 -11.76 22.94
N GLN A 163 -4.46 -12.63 22.18
CA GLN A 163 -4.09 -13.09 20.85
C GLN A 163 -4.14 -11.94 19.84
N SER A 164 -5.24 -11.17 19.82
CA SER A 164 -5.36 -10.01 18.94
C SER A 164 -4.27 -8.97 19.25
N ARG A 165 -4.06 -8.63 20.53
CA ARG A 165 -3.01 -7.70 20.94
C ARG A 165 -1.61 -8.17 20.55
N GLN A 166 -1.32 -9.46 20.73
CA GLN A 166 -0.03 -10.04 20.37
C GLN A 166 0.18 -10.00 18.85
N TYR A 167 -0.85 -10.34 18.07
CA TYR A 167 -0.82 -10.26 16.63
C TYR A 167 -0.56 -8.83 16.15
N SER A 168 -1.32 -7.84 16.64
CA SER A 168 -1.13 -6.41 16.32
C SER A 168 0.24 -5.90 16.74
N SER A 169 0.79 -6.37 17.86
CA SER A 169 2.17 -6.05 18.27
C SER A 169 3.20 -6.56 17.26
N ASN A 170 3.08 -7.82 16.84
CA ASN A 170 3.97 -8.42 15.85
C ASN A 170 3.86 -7.72 14.48
N VAL A 171 2.64 -7.41 14.02
CA VAL A 171 2.41 -6.66 12.78
C VAL A 171 3.10 -5.30 12.82
N ARG A 172 2.94 -4.54 13.91
CA ARG A 172 3.63 -3.24 14.07
C ARG A 172 5.15 -3.37 13.96
N ARG A 173 5.75 -4.41 14.55
CA ARG A 173 7.21 -4.66 14.45
C ARG A 173 7.64 -4.96 13.02
N MET A 174 6.90 -5.83 12.32
CA MET A 174 7.15 -6.17 10.92
C MET A 174 7.03 -4.94 10.02
N VAL A 175 6.06 -4.06 10.28
CA VAL A 175 5.87 -2.80 9.54
C VAL A 175 7.10 -1.93 9.66
N VAL A 176 7.53 -1.65 10.90
CA VAL A 176 8.64 -0.72 11.14
C VAL A 176 9.88 -1.19 10.40
N LYS A 177 10.13 -2.51 10.40
CA LYS A 177 11.28 -3.12 9.72
C LYS A 177 11.16 -3.06 8.20
N THR A 178 10.00 -3.39 7.64
CA THR A 178 9.84 -3.59 6.20
C THR A 178 9.23 -2.37 5.53
N ALA A 179 7.97 -2.07 5.85
CA ALA A 179 7.19 -1.03 5.17
C ALA A 179 7.63 0.41 5.55
N MET A 180 8.44 0.58 6.60
CA MET A 180 9.03 1.89 6.95
C MET A 180 10.53 1.91 6.68
N LEU A 181 11.35 1.22 7.49
CA LEU A 181 12.81 1.25 7.36
C LEU A 181 13.28 0.71 6.01
N GLY A 182 12.67 -0.37 5.51
CA GLY A 182 12.96 -0.92 4.19
C GLY A 182 12.73 0.12 3.10
N ASN A 183 11.57 0.76 3.11
CA ASN A 183 11.21 1.79 2.13
C ASN A 183 12.07 3.05 2.25
N LEU A 184 12.50 3.45 3.44
CA LEU A 184 13.45 4.57 3.62
C LEU A 184 14.85 4.26 3.08
N LYS A 185 15.30 3.00 3.17
CA LYS A 185 16.62 2.56 2.70
C LYS A 185 16.64 2.27 1.21
N ASN A 186 15.64 1.55 0.74
CA ASN A 186 15.50 1.08 -0.63
C ASN A 186 14.03 1.20 -1.03
N PRO A 187 13.59 2.40 -1.42
CA PRO A 187 12.19 2.61 -1.79
C PRO A 187 11.86 1.79 -3.04
N PRO A 188 10.72 1.10 -3.08
CA PRO A 188 10.31 0.28 -4.21
C PRO A 188 10.00 1.12 -5.45
N GLU A 189 10.51 0.66 -6.59
CA GLU A 189 10.12 1.20 -7.90
C GLU A 189 8.75 0.67 -8.35
N PRO A 190 7.96 1.48 -9.10
CA PRO A 190 8.23 2.83 -9.60
C PRO A 190 7.74 3.94 -8.65
N PHE A 191 7.76 3.71 -7.34
CA PHE A 191 7.22 4.62 -6.32
C PHE A 191 8.30 5.33 -5.49
N GLY A 192 9.56 5.30 -5.96
CA GLY A 192 10.71 5.86 -5.26
C GLY A 192 10.47 7.27 -4.71
N ASP A 193 10.14 8.19 -5.61
CA ASP A 193 9.93 9.61 -5.27
C ASP A 193 8.65 9.85 -4.46
N LEU A 194 7.62 9.04 -4.70
CA LEU A 194 6.36 9.12 -3.95
C LEU A 194 6.60 8.79 -2.48
N ILE A 195 7.31 7.69 -2.20
CA ILE A 195 7.63 7.26 -0.84
C ILE A 195 8.53 8.27 -0.14
N ARG A 196 9.54 8.81 -0.84
CA ARG A 196 10.38 9.89 -0.29
C ARG A 196 9.54 11.11 0.08
N THR A 197 8.66 11.54 -0.82
CA THR A 197 7.77 12.69 -0.62
C THR A 197 6.82 12.44 0.55
N HIS A 198 6.23 11.24 0.63
CA HIS A 198 5.34 10.85 1.73
C HIS A 198 6.06 10.95 3.09
N TYR A 199 7.21 10.31 3.23
CA TYR A 199 7.97 10.35 4.50
C TYR A 199 8.56 11.73 4.80
N HIS A 200 8.78 12.55 3.78
CA HIS A 200 9.18 13.94 3.96
C HIS A 200 8.05 14.77 4.57
N LEU A 201 6.88 14.79 3.91
CA LEU A 201 5.71 15.55 4.36
C LEU A 201 5.21 15.08 5.73
N LYS A 202 5.27 13.77 5.98
CA LYS A 202 4.82 13.16 7.25
C LYS A 202 5.94 12.90 8.25
N SER A 203 7.09 13.56 8.13
CA SER A 203 8.27 13.24 8.93
C SER A 203 8.02 13.33 10.45
N GLN A 204 7.34 14.37 10.93
CA GLN A 204 7.04 14.55 12.36
C GLN A 204 6.07 13.50 12.90
N ALA A 205 5.00 13.22 12.14
CA ALA A 205 4.03 12.19 12.49
C ALA A 205 4.68 10.80 12.53
N THR A 206 5.53 10.51 11.53
CA THR A 206 6.32 9.27 11.44
C THR A 206 7.24 9.09 12.64
N ILE A 207 7.97 10.14 13.06
CA ILE A 207 8.85 10.11 14.23
C ILE A 207 8.05 9.84 15.50
N THR A 208 6.98 10.59 15.71
CA THR A 208 6.09 10.42 16.89
C THR A 208 5.56 9.00 16.99
N GLN A 209 5.16 8.41 15.86
CA GLN A 209 4.68 7.04 15.84
C GLN A 209 5.78 6.02 16.09
N LEU A 210 6.98 6.20 15.54
CA LEU A 210 8.12 5.33 15.83
C LEU A 210 8.50 5.38 17.32
N ASP A 211 8.45 6.56 17.94
CA ASP A 211 8.66 6.73 19.38
C ASP A 211 7.57 6.01 20.20
N LYS A 212 6.29 6.12 19.80
CA LYS A 212 5.21 5.33 20.40
C LYS A 212 5.44 3.82 20.25
N CYS A 213 5.89 3.36 19.08
CA CYS A 213 6.21 1.95 18.84
C CYS A 213 7.39 1.47 19.68
N LEU A 214 8.38 2.32 19.96
CA LEU A 214 9.49 2.02 20.88
C LEU A 214 8.98 1.80 22.31
N ILE A 215 8.12 2.69 22.79
CA ILE A 215 7.57 2.65 24.15
C ILE A 215 6.67 1.41 24.33
N LEU A 216 5.77 1.17 23.38
CA LEU A 216 4.84 0.03 23.40
C LEU A 216 5.53 -1.32 23.09
N GLY A 217 6.63 -1.29 22.34
CA GLY A 217 7.37 -2.48 21.91
C GLY A 217 8.33 -3.06 22.95
N GLY A 218 8.39 -2.45 24.14
CA GLY A 218 9.26 -2.78 25.28
C GLY A 218 9.90 -4.17 25.28
N GLY A 219 11.13 -4.23 24.78
CA GLY A 219 12.20 -5.11 25.26
C GLY A 219 12.07 -6.64 25.14
N LYS A 220 10.94 -7.23 24.76
CA LYS A 220 10.83 -8.70 24.63
C LYS A 220 10.90 -9.15 23.17
N ALA A 221 12.08 -9.65 22.80
CA ALA A 221 12.27 -10.46 21.61
C ALA A 221 11.37 -11.69 21.70
N THR A 222 10.50 -11.87 20.72
CA THR A 222 9.78 -13.14 20.53
C THR A 222 10.74 -14.11 19.86
N ILE A 223 10.79 -15.35 20.36
CA ILE A 223 11.70 -16.40 19.90
C ILE A 223 11.58 -16.52 18.38
N GLY A 224 12.69 -16.29 17.66
CA GLY A 224 12.77 -16.37 16.20
C GLY A 224 12.84 -15.03 15.46
N ASP A 225 12.51 -13.90 16.09
CA ASP A 225 12.56 -12.59 15.44
C ASP A 225 13.79 -11.77 15.86
N SER A 226 14.62 -11.45 14.88
CA SER A 226 15.71 -10.46 14.96
C SER A 226 15.18 -9.02 15.01
N PHE A 227 14.11 -8.76 15.77
CA PHE A 227 13.60 -7.43 16.04
C PHE A 227 14.29 -6.88 17.29
N SER A 228 15.27 -6.00 17.08
CA SER A 228 15.98 -5.32 18.18
C SER A 228 15.65 -3.83 18.19
N THR A 229 15.83 -3.19 19.35
CA THR A 229 15.80 -1.72 19.51
C THR A 229 16.65 -0.98 18.47
N ARG A 230 17.69 -1.64 17.92
CA ARG A 230 18.53 -1.10 16.84
C ARG A 230 17.77 -0.85 15.53
N ILE A 231 16.76 -1.65 15.20
CA ILE A 231 15.95 -1.48 13.98
C ILE A 231 15.06 -0.23 14.10
N LEU A 232 14.40 -0.06 15.25
CA LEU A 232 13.61 1.13 15.54
C LEU A 232 14.49 2.39 15.58
N ALA A 233 15.65 2.32 16.25
CA ALA A 233 16.61 3.43 16.27
C ALA A 233 17.09 3.79 14.85
N ALA A 234 17.33 2.80 13.98
CA ALA A 234 17.68 3.04 12.59
C ALA A 234 16.55 3.71 11.80
N ALA A 235 15.29 3.30 12.01
CA ALA A 235 14.12 3.95 11.40
C ALA A 235 13.99 5.40 11.85
N LEU A 236 14.14 5.67 13.15
CA LEU A 236 14.10 7.02 13.71
C LEU A 236 15.24 7.90 13.17
N MET A 237 16.47 7.38 13.12
CA MET A 237 17.60 8.11 12.55
C MET A 237 17.38 8.42 11.07
N ALA A 238 16.84 7.47 10.29
CA ALA A 238 16.52 7.68 8.88
C ALA A 238 15.43 8.76 8.70
N SER A 239 14.34 8.69 9.46
CA SER A 239 13.26 9.70 9.44
C SER A 239 13.76 11.08 9.88
N ARG A 240 14.59 11.17 10.94
CA ARG A 240 15.20 12.42 11.39
C ARG A 240 16.16 13.01 10.37
N LYS A 241 16.96 12.18 9.69
CA LYS A 241 17.85 12.64 8.60
C LYS A 241 17.07 13.21 7.43
N MET A 242 15.94 12.60 7.08
CA MET A 242 15.03 13.10 6.05
C MET A 242 14.40 14.44 6.45
N SER A 243 14.02 14.59 7.72
CA SER A 243 13.48 15.84 8.28
C SER A 243 14.54 16.96 8.32
N ARG A 244 15.79 16.68 8.70
CA ARG A 244 16.86 17.69 8.81
C ARG A 244 17.33 18.27 7.47
N ARG A 245 17.29 17.48 6.38
CA ARG A 245 17.51 18.02 5.02
C ARG A 245 16.49 19.11 4.65
N CYS A 246 15.35 19.18 5.34
CA CYS A 246 14.32 20.20 5.13
C CYS A 246 14.74 21.57 5.69
N SER A 247 15.36 21.60 6.88
CA SER A 247 15.76 22.85 7.55
C SER A 247 16.75 23.67 6.71
N SER A 248 17.61 22.98 5.94
CA SER A 248 18.61 23.60 5.08
C SER A 248 18.10 24.02 3.69
N CYS A 249 16.97 23.48 3.22
CA CYS A 249 16.42 23.84 1.90
C CYS A 249 15.30 24.89 1.97
N LEU A 250 14.65 25.06 3.13
CA LEU A 250 13.67 26.14 3.36
C LEU A 250 14.32 27.46 3.83
N SER A 251 15.64 27.46 4.03
CA SER A 251 16.44 28.63 4.42
C SER A 251 17.35 29.13 3.29
N SER A 252 17.11 28.69 2.05
CA SER A 252 17.80 29.12 0.83
C SER A 252 16.82 29.62 -0.21
#